data_AF-A0A1V9VD34-F1
#
_entry.id   AF-A0A1V9VD34-F1
#
_cell.length_a   1.000
_cell.length_b   1.000
_cell.length_c   1.000
_cell.angle_alpha   90.00
_cell.angle_beta   90.00
_cell.angle_gamma   90.00
#
_symmetry.space_group_name_H-M   'P 1'
#
loop_
_entity.id
_entity.type
_entity.pdbx_description
1 polymer ?
#
loop_
_entity_poly.entity_id
_entity_poly.type
_entity_poly.pdbx_seq_one_letter_code
_entity_poly.pdbx_strand_id
1 'polypeptide(L)'
;MIYEKILFYMLFFTKIGNSTISKYIENSFNEKQNDFKLKFDTFIIDTNNINLVANINDSSKVKIDGKINSLFDLKAEFIYKIDIKDLSIFNNIVQKELKGSLQANGDLITKNGLSTIIGTSNIANSSTKYEINLNKTDIKSLDLDIKNANIDELLALLSEPIYSFGKLNLNAKLIKNSSNFFNGDFLFDINDGKINNEIVQKEFNFPIKQTITYNLKSLNKLENTNVLSDIKLISSLANLDMKNLIIDLVTKDISSNYFLDILNLRQIEEFINIALNGDLKVVGNINKNQKTLKIDGNSNIADGVANFVLLDDNLDLKLKDANSLKLLYILNKDQFFNSNLSLDSNYNIISKIGNINIEVKNGNFIKNNFIQKIEDFTKIDLSKEIFESGTINSKIDNKKIYSNLNLTSKKSDIKSKDSFIDFNKNIIDTKLDINLNKNIFSVKLEDDLNKPKIIVDVQDLIKNILEKKLDKYINKEDDAQKIELLKGIKSLF
;
A
#
# COMPACT_ATOMS: atom_id res chain seq x y z
N MET A 1 -24.86 -63.90 14.05
CA MET A 1 -24.82 -62.52 13.52
C MET A 1 -25.61 -61.48 14.32
N ILE A 2 -26.93 -61.61 14.57
CA ILE A 2 -27.69 -60.61 15.38
C ILE A 2 -27.32 -60.70 16.87
N TYR A 3 -27.27 -61.91 17.43
CA TYR A 3 -26.87 -62.14 18.83
C TYR A 3 -25.45 -61.64 19.14
N GLU A 4 -24.51 -61.82 18.21
CA GLU A 4 -23.13 -61.33 18.35
C GLU A 4 -23.06 -59.80 18.34
N LYS A 5 -23.87 -59.14 17.50
CA LYS A 5 -23.97 -57.67 17.48
C LYS A 5 -24.55 -57.12 18.79
N ILE A 6 -25.54 -57.81 19.37
CA ILE A 6 -26.14 -57.44 20.65
C ILE A 6 -25.16 -57.68 21.81
N LEU A 7 -24.42 -58.78 21.79
CA LEU A 7 -23.40 -59.07 22.81
C LEU A 7 -22.24 -58.07 22.75
N PHE A 8 -21.77 -57.73 21.54
CA PHE A 8 -20.76 -56.70 21.32
C PHE A 8 -21.25 -55.31 21.79
N TYR A 9 -22.52 -54.99 21.51
CA TYR A 9 -23.17 -53.77 21.98
C TYR A 9 -23.27 -53.70 23.50
N MET A 10 -23.65 -54.80 24.18
CA MET A 10 -23.69 -54.83 25.64
C MET A 10 -22.31 -54.75 26.27
N LEU A 11 -21.29 -55.36 25.65
CA LEU A 11 -19.90 -55.31 26.13
C LEU A 11 -19.33 -53.89 26.10
N PHE A 12 -19.72 -53.06 25.13
CA PHE A 12 -19.26 -51.68 24.97
C PHE A 12 -19.47 -50.82 26.23
N PHE A 13 -20.63 -50.96 26.90
CA PHE A 13 -20.99 -50.18 28.09
C PHE A 13 -20.45 -50.77 29.40
N THR A 14 -19.74 -51.89 29.37
CA THR A 14 -19.13 -52.48 30.57
C THR A 14 -17.83 -51.79 30.94
N LYS A 15 -17.34 -51.98 32.17
CA LYS A 15 -16.02 -51.50 32.59
C LYS A 15 -14.88 -52.02 31.69
N ILE A 16 -14.99 -53.29 31.26
CA ILE A 16 -13.99 -53.93 30.38
C ILE A 16 -14.06 -53.31 28.98
N GLY A 17 -15.27 -53.10 28.45
CA GLY A 17 -15.48 -52.42 27.17
C GLY A 17 -14.90 -51.02 27.18
N ASN A 18 -15.29 -50.19 28.14
CA ASN A 18 -14.77 -48.84 28.34
C ASN A 18 -13.24 -48.81 28.43
N SER A 19 -12.61 -49.69 29.22
CA SER A 19 -11.15 -49.77 29.31
C SER A 19 -10.47 -50.24 28.01
N THR A 20 -11.15 -51.06 27.21
CA THR A 20 -10.61 -51.53 25.92
C THR A 20 -10.66 -50.40 24.90
N ILE A 21 -11.76 -49.67 24.84
CA ILE A 21 -11.96 -48.53 23.93
C ILE A 21 -11.02 -47.39 24.28
N SER A 22 -10.88 -47.05 25.57
CA SER A 22 -9.98 -45.98 26.01
C SER A 22 -8.53 -46.26 25.59
N LYS A 23 -8.03 -47.48 25.84
CA LYS A 23 -6.69 -47.92 25.42
C LYS A 23 -6.52 -47.92 23.90
N TYR A 24 -7.55 -48.34 23.16
CA TYR A 24 -7.51 -48.30 21.71
C TYR A 24 -7.39 -46.86 21.20
N ILE A 25 -8.17 -45.92 21.74
CA ILE A 25 -8.10 -44.50 21.36
C ILE A 25 -6.75 -43.91 21.75
N GLU A 26 -6.27 -44.17 22.97
CA GLU A 26 -4.95 -43.71 23.44
C GLU A 26 -3.83 -44.21 22.53
N ASN A 27 -3.76 -45.51 22.25
CA ASN A 27 -2.75 -46.08 21.37
C ASN A 27 -2.87 -45.52 19.95
N SER A 28 -4.09 -45.44 19.40
CA SER A 28 -4.30 -44.93 18.04
C SER A 28 -3.90 -43.46 17.89
N PHE A 29 -4.12 -42.63 18.90
CA PHE A 29 -3.69 -41.24 18.90
C PHE A 29 -2.19 -41.10 19.13
N ASN A 30 -1.63 -41.83 20.10
CA ASN A 30 -0.23 -41.73 20.49
C ASN A 30 0.73 -42.41 19.50
N GLU A 31 0.28 -43.36 18.68
CA GLU A 31 1.09 -43.94 17.60
C GLU A 31 1.22 -43.00 16.39
N LYS A 32 0.29 -42.05 16.23
CA LYS A 32 0.25 -41.15 15.07
C LYS A 32 1.08 -39.87 15.25
N GLN A 33 1.57 -39.59 16.46
CA GLN A 33 2.35 -38.39 16.77
C GLN A 33 3.23 -38.62 18.00
N ASN A 34 4.36 -37.92 18.09
CA ASN A 34 5.33 -38.09 19.18
C ASN A 34 5.44 -36.85 20.10
N ASP A 35 4.68 -35.78 19.84
CA ASP A 35 4.82 -34.50 20.54
C ASP A 35 4.03 -34.45 21.84
N PHE A 36 2.98 -35.27 21.93
CA PHE A 36 2.22 -35.39 23.15
C PHE A 36 1.71 -36.79 23.45
N LYS A 37 1.29 -36.99 24.69
CA LYS A 37 0.61 -38.20 25.13
C LYS A 37 -0.80 -37.88 25.58
N LEU A 38 -1.76 -38.47 24.89
CA LEU A 38 -3.16 -38.50 25.31
C LEU A 38 -3.36 -39.68 26.28
N LYS A 39 -4.00 -39.41 27.41
CA LYS A 39 -4.35 -40.41 28.42
C LYS A 39 -5.70 -40.06 29.04
N PHE A 40 -6.60 -41.03 29.16
CA PHE A 40 -7.86 -40.86 29.87
C PHE A 40 -7.66 -41.08 31.37
N ASP A 41 -8.04 -40.08 32.17
CA ASP A 41 -8.25 -40.24 33.61
C ASP A 41 -9.59 -40.90 33.89
N THR A 42 -10.60 -40.53 33.09
CA THR A 42 -11.96 -41.07 33.17
C THR A 42 -12.43 -41.39 31.76
N PHE A 43 -12.89 -42.62 31.54
CA PHE A 43 -13.56 -43.04 30.31
C PHE A 43 -14.78 -43.87 30.67
N ILE A 44 -15.94 -43.22 30.76
CA ILE A 44 -17.20 -43.85 31.11
C ILE A 44 -18.20 -43.56 29.99
N ILE A 45 -18.63 -44.62 29.31
CA ILE A 45 -19.78 -44.59 28.41
C ILE A 45 -20.74 -45.68 28.92
N ASP A 46 -21.96 -45.27 29.24
CA ASP A 46 -23.09 -46.17 29.53
C ASP A 46 -24.24 -45.90 28.55
N THR A 47 -25.38 -46.59 28.71
CA THR A 47 -26.50 -46.45 27.76
C THR A 47 -27.13 -45.06 27.76
N ASN A 48 -26.92 -44.28 28.82
CA ASN A 48 -27.58 -43.02 29.09
C ASN A 48 -26.61 -41.84 29.24
N ASN A 49 -25.33 -42.08 29.53
CA ASN A 49 -24.36 -41.05 29.88
C ASN A 49 -22.98 -41.27 29.26
N ILE A 50 -22.28 -40.16 29.06
CA ILE A 50 -20.86 -40.11 28.72
C ILE A 50 -20.16 -39.22 29.74
N ASN A 51 -19.02 -39.67 30.28
CA ASN A 51 -18.09 -38.86 31.05
C ASN A 51 -16.66 -39.25 30.67
N LEU A 52 -16.01 -38.36 29.92
CA LEU A 52 -14.65 -38.50 29.45
C LEU A 52 -13.81 -37.38 30.05
N VAL A 53 -12.66 -37.72 30.62
CA VAL A 53 -11.64 -36.76 31.06
C VAL A 53 -10.30 -37.27 30.54
N ALA A 54 -9.67 -36.51 29.66
CA ALA A 54 -8.37 -36.81 29.08
C ALA A 54 -7.35 -35.73 29.44
N ASN A 55 -6.14 -36.16 29.78
CA ASN A 55 -4.95 -35.33 29.85
C ASN A 55 -4.14 -35.43 28.57
N ILE A 56 -3.52 -34.32 28.23
CA ILE A 56 -2.57 -34.20 27.13
C ILE A 56 -1.28 -33.59 27.73
N ASN A 57 -0.17 -34.34 27.73
CA ASN A 57 1.12 -33.94 28.31
C ASN A 57 1.06 -33.46 29.76
N ASP A 58 0.17 -34.04 30.57
CA ASP A 58 -0.08 -33.74 31.98
C ASP A 58 -0.51 -32.29 32.32
N SER A 59 -0.40 -31.33 31.39
CA SER A 59 -0.74 -29.92 31.58
C SER A 59 -2.06 -29.50 30.95
N SER A 60 -2.45 -30.14 29.84
CA SER A 60 -3.65 -29.80 29.06
C SER A 60 -4.76 -30.82 29.31
N LYS A 61 -6.02 -30.37 29.33
CA LYS A 61 -7.18 -31.18 29.70
C LYS A 61 -8.34 -31.05 28.73
N VAL A 62 -8.98 -32.17 28.45
CA VAL A 62 -10.25 -32.23 27.70
C VAL A 62 -11.25 -33.00 28.53
N LYS A 63 -12.43 -32.42 28.75
CA LYS A 63 -13.56 -33.06 29.41
C LYS A 63 -14.77 -33.04 28.48
N ILE A 64 -15.47 -34.16 28.41
CA ILE A 64 -16.78 -34.29 27.75
C ILE A 64 -17.72 -34.98 28.72
N ASP A 65 -18.88 -34.40 28.98
CA ASP A 65 -19.86 -34.91 29.93
C ASP A 65 -21.25 -34.74 29.31
N GLY A 66 -22.13 -35.73 29.39
CA GLY A 66 -23.46 -35.56 28.82
C GLY A 66 -24.34 -36.78 28.80
N LYS A 67 -25.52 -36.61 28.23
CA LYS A 67 -26.59 -37.61 28.19
C LYS A 67 -26.79 -38.13 26.77
N ILE A 68 -26.93 -39.44 26.67
CA ILE A 68 -27.39 -40.14 25.47
C ILE A 68 -28.87 -40.44 25.66
N ASN A 69 -29.74 -39.66 25.02
CA ASN A 69 -31.19 -39.84 25.13
C ASN A 69 -31.69 -40.96 24.22
N SER A 70 -31.07 -41.16 23.06
CA SER A 70 -31.38 -42.25 22.13
C SER A 70 -30.21 -42.49 21.19
N LEU A 71 -29.64 -43.69 21.20
CA LEU A 71 -28.59 -44.11 20.27
C LEU A 71 -29.14 -44.30 18.85
N PHE A 72 -30.38 -44.77 18.71
CA PHE A 72 -31.03 -44.98 17.42
C PHE A 72 -31.33 -43.67 16.71
N ASP A 73 -31.82 -42.67 17.44
CA ASP A 73 -32.13 -41.34 16.90
C ASP A 73 -30.90 -40.41 16.89
N LEU A 74 -29.72 -40.92 17.28
CA LEU A 74 -28.50 -40.14 17.47
C LEU A 74 -28.76 -38.85 18.30
N LYS A 75 -29.58 -38.99 19.33
CA LYS A 75 -30.01 -37.90 20.20
C LYS A 75 -29.15 -37.87 21.46
N ALA A 76 -28.35 -36.84 21.60
CA ALA A 76 -27.49 -36.64 22.75
C ALA A 76 -27.18 -35.17 22.98
N GLU A 77 -26.86 -34.84 24.22
CA GLU A 77 -26.49 -33.50 24.68
C GLU A 77 -25.20 -33.63 25.50
N PHE A 78 -24.13 -32.97 25.04
CA PHE A 78 -22.81 -33.03 25.66
C PHE A 78 -22.30 -31.63 26.00
N ILE A 79 -21.70 -31.49 27.16
CA ILE A 79 -20.91 -30.34 27.58
C ILE A 79 -19.44 -30.71 27.39
N TYR A 80 -18.70 -29.92 26.62
CA TYR A 80 -17.25 -30.04 26.52
C TYR A 80 -16.54 -28.89 27.25
N LYS A 81 -15.34 -29.20 27.75
CA LYS A 81 -14.36 -28.24 28.26
C LYS A 81 -12.99 -28.65 27.74
N ILE A 82 -12.31 -27.74 27.09
CA ILE A 82 -10.99 -27.89 26.52
C ILE A 82 -10.12 -26.82 27.17
N ASP A 83 -8.96 -27.21 27.71
CA ASP A 83 -7.96 -26.33 28.30
C ASP A 83 -6.59 -26.81 27.82
N ILE A 84 -6.15 -26.27 26.70
CA ILE A 84 -4.83 -26.49 26.10
C ILE A 84 -3.90 -25.38 26.57
N LYS A 85 -2.86 -25.73 27.31
CA LYS A 85 -1.88 -24.75 27.83
C LYS A 85 -0.89 -24.26 26.80
N ASP A 86 -0.54 -25.12 25.85
CA ASP A 86 0.37 -24.81 24.77
C ASP A 86 -0.13 -25.50 23.49
N LEU A 87 -0.50 -24.70 22.49
CA LEU A 87 -0.95 -25.19 21.19
C LEU A 87 0.20 -25.79 20.36
N SER A 88 1.46 -25.49 20.69
CA SER A 88 2.63 -25.99 19.96
C SER A 88 2.72 -27.52 19.94
N ILE A 89 2.09 -28.19 20.91
CA ILE A 89 1.99 -29.66 20.96
C ILE A 89 1.25 -30.23 19.75
N PHE A 90 0.41 -29.45 19.07
CA PHE A 90 -0.33 -29.88 17.89
C PHE A 90 0.39 -29.58 16.57
N ASN A 91 1.63 -29.07 16.61
CA ASN A 91 2.35 -28.63 15.42
C ASN A 91 2.53 -29.75 14.38
N ASN A 92 2.90 -30.97 14.79
CA ASN A 92 3.05 -32.09 13.86
C ASN A 92 1.72 -32.58 13.27
N ILE A 93 0.60 -32.36 13.97
CA ILE A 93 -0.73 -32.73 13.46
C ILE A 93 -1.20 -31.72 12.44
N VAL A 94 -1.07 -30.42 12.75
CA VAL A 94 -1.56 -29.33 11.90
C VAL A 94 -0.55 -28.97 10.81
N GLN A 95 0.67 -29.50 10.89
CA GLN A 95 1.80 -29.18 10.00
C GLN A 95 2.08 -27.68 9.94
N LYS A 96 1.92 -27.00 11.09
CA LYS A 96 2.07 -25.56 11.27
C LYS A 96 2.62 -25.25 12.65
N GLU A 97 3.36 -24.16 12.77
CA GLU A 97 3.82 -23.66 14.06
C GLU A 97 2.67 -22.90 14.73
N LEU A 98 2.07 -23.54 15.73
CA LEU A 98 1.05 -22.95 16.59
C LEU A 98 1.69 -22.42 17.87
N LYS A 99 1.14 -21.33 18.39
CA LYS A 99 1.57 -20.68 19.64
C LYS A 99 0.36 -20.33 20.50
N GLY A 100 0.61 -20.10 21.78
CA GLY A 100 -0.40 -19.65 22.73
C GLY A 100 -1.18 -20.80 23.36
N SER A 101 -2.28 -20.46 24.02
CA SER A 101 -3.14 -21.38 24.74
C SER A 101 -4.56 -21.35 24.18
N LEU A 102 -5.33 -22.41 24.37
CA LEU A 102 -6.73 -22.48 23.97
C LEU A 102 -7.59 -23.06 25.08
N GLN A 103 -8.51 -22.25 25.56
CA GLN A 103 -9.62 -22.62 26.40
C GLN A 103 -10.89 -22.51 25.56
N ALA A 104 -11.67 -23.59 25.55
CA ALA A 104 -12.96 -23.62 24.90
C ALA A 104 -13.95 -24.43 25.71
N ASN A 105 -15.20 -24.00 25.79
CA ASN A 105 -16.24 -24.73 26.49
C ASN A 105 -17.58 -24.48 25.82
N GLY A 106 -18.48 -25.45 25.92
CA GLY A 106 -19.80 -25.30 25.33
C GLY A 106 -20.59 -26.58 25.30
N ASP A 107 -21.70 -26.51 24.57
CA ASP A 107 -22.66 -27.57 24.38
C ASP A 107 -22.55 -28.12 22.95
N LEU A 108 -22.71 -29.44 22.80
CA LEU A 108 -22.91 -30.16 21.57
C LEU A 108 -24.24 -30.89 21.67
N ILE A 109 -25.22 -30.46 20.89
CA ILE A 109 -26.56 -31.03 20.83
C ILE A 109 -26.67 -31.77 19.50
N THR A 110 -27.02 -33.05 19.52
CA THR A 110 -27.24 -33.85 18.31
C THR A 110 -28.62 -34.47 18.30
N LYS A 111 -29.25 -34.52 17.12
CA LYS A 111 -30.52 -35.21 16.87
C LYS A 111 -30.63 -35.56 15.39
N ASN A 112 -30.91 -36.84 15.08
CA ASN A 112 -31.12 -37.33 13.71
C ASN A 112 -29.97 -36.96 12.74
N GLY A 113 -28.74 -36.95 13.24
CA GLY A 113 -27.55 -36.57 12.45
C GLY A 113 -27.37 -35.08 12.21
N LEU A 114 -28.25 -34.20 12.70
CA LEU A 114 -27.99 -32.77 12.81
C LEU A 114 -27.32 -32.49 14.15
N SER A 115 -26.28 -31.66 14.15
CA SER A 115 -25.58 -31.29 15.38
C SER A 115 -25.37 -29.79 15.47
N THR A 116 -25.50 -29.23 16.66
CA THR A 116 -25.26 -27.82 16.95
C THR A 116 -24.23 -27.72 18.06
N ILE A 117 -23.14 -27.00 17.81
CA ILE A 117 -22.10 -26.71 18.79
C ILE A 117 -22.23 -25.24 19.17
N ILE A 118 -22.52 -24.93 20.43
CA ILE A 118 -22.56 -23.57 20.95
C ILE A 118 -21.48 -23.45 22.01
N GLY A 119 -20.61 -22.45 21.92
CA GLY A 119 -19.53 -22.34 22.89
C GLY A 119 -18.86 -21.00 22.97
N THR A 120 -17.92 -20.93 23.90
CA THR A 120 -17.02 -19.80 24.10
C THR A 120 -15.57 -20.25 24.01
N SER A 121 -14.68 -19.37 23.57
CA SER A 121 -13.24 -19.61 23.63
C SER A 121 -12.42 -18.34 23.88
N ASN A 122 -11.15 -18.53 24.21
CA ASN A 122 -10.15 -17.46 24.35
C ASN A 122 -9.17 -17.40 23.16
N ILE A 123 -9.55 -17.89 21.98
CA ILE A 123 -8.66 -17.97 20.81
C ILE A 123 -8.00 -16.60 20.54
N ALA A 124 -6.67 -16.57 20.41
CA ALA A 124 -5.91 -15.33 20.31
C ALA A 124 -6.19 -14.31 21.43
N ASN A 125 -6.34 -14.80 22.66
CA ASN A 125 -6.65 -14.00 23.86
C ASN A 125 -7.92 -13.14 23.73
N SER A 126 -8.90 -13.60 22.95
CA SER A 126 -10.17 -12.91 22.73
C SER A 126 -11.24 -13.30 23.75
N SER A 127 -12.40 -12.64 23.66
CA SER A 127 -13.68 -13.20 24.10
C SER A 127 -14.47 -13.66 22.88
N THR A 128 -14.42 -14.95 22.56
CA THR A 128 -15.13 -15.52 21.42
C THR A 128 -16.39 -16.26 21.85
N LYS A 129 -17.48 -16.08 21.09
CA LYS A 129 -18.67 -16.92 21.07
C LYS A 129 -18.85 -17.51 19.68
N TYR A 130 -19.26 -18.75 19.59
CA TYR A 130 -19.55 -19.41 18.32
C TYR A 130 -20.75 -20.32 18.40
N GLU A 131 -21.46 -20.43 17.29
CA GLU A 131 -22.44 -21.47 17.01
C GLU A 131 -22.12 -22.12 15.67
N ILE A 132 -21.92 -23.43 15.67
CA ILE A 132 -21.63 -24.22 14.46
C ILE A 132 -22.75 -25.23 14.30
N ASN A 133 -23.49 -25.13 13.20
CA ASN A 133 -24.48 -26.13 12.83
C ASN A 133 -23.89 -27.09 11.81
N LEU A 134 -24.03 -28.38 12.06
CA LEU A 134 -23.50 -29.48 11.27
C LEU A 134 -24.65 -30.37 10.77
N ASN A 135 -24.49 -30.90 9.57
CA ASN A 135 -25.21 -32.09 9.13
C ASN A 135 -24.19 -33.21 9.01
N LYS A 136 -24.24 -34.16 9.94
CA LYS A 136 -23.18 -35.14 10.21
C LYS A 136 -21.87 -34.41 10.50
N THR A 137 -20.91 -34.50 9.58
CA THR A 137 -19.60 -33.83 9.67
C THR A 137 -19.52 -32.55 8.84
N ASP A 138 -20.53 -32.28 7.99
CA ASP A 138 -20.52 -31.13 7.09
C ASP A 138 -21.07 -29.89 7.79
N ILE A 139 -20.27 -28.83 7.84
CA ILE A 139 -20.70 -27.52 8.35
C ILE A 139 -21.83 -26.98 7.47
N LYS A 140 -22.94 -26.57 8.10
CA LYS A 140 -24.12 -25.94 7.48
C LYS A 140 -24.18 -24.45 7.75
N SER A 141 -23.85 -24.02 8.96
CA SER A 141 -23.71 -22.60 9.28
C SER A 141 -22.70 -22.38 10.40
N LEU A 142 -22.20 -21.14 10.45
CA LEU A 142 -21.27 -20.63 11.44
C LEU A 142 -21.75 -19.22 11.84
N ASP A 143 -22.11 -19.04 13.11
CA ASP A 143 -22.23 -17.73 13.75
C ASP A 143 -21.00 -17.54 14.66
N LEU A 144 -20.33 -16.41 14.54
CA LEU A 144 -19.08 -16.12 15.23
C LEU A 144 -19.06 -14.67 15.70
N ASP A 145 -18.86 -14.47 17.00
CA ASP A 145 -18.66 -13.17 17.65
C ASP A 145 -17.33 -13.20 18.42
N ILE A 146 -16.27 -12.67 17.81
CA ILE A 146 -14.95 -12.51 18.41
C ILE A 146 -14.80 -11.08 18.87
N LYS A 147 -14.45 -10.89 20.14
CA LYS A 147 -14.14 -9.56 20.68
C LYS A 147 -12.70 -9.47 21.16
N ASN A 148 -12.02 -8.40 20.77
CA ASN A 148 -10.67 -8.04 21.21
C ASN A 148 -9.61 -9.13 21.02
N ALA A 149 -9.68 -9.91 19.93
CA ALA A 149 -8.61 -10.84 19.58
C ALA A 149 -7.31 -10.08 19.30
N ASN A 150 -6.20 -10.60 19.79
CA ASN A 150 -4.87 -10.08 19.52
C ASN A 150 -4.47 -10.42 18.08
N ILE A 151 -4.17 -9.40 17.26
CA ILE A 151 -3.77 -9.61 15.85
C ILE A 151 -2.45 -10.41 15.77
N ASP A 152 -1.50 -10.13 16.65
CA ASP A 152 -0.22 -10.82 16.73
C ASP A 152 -0.38 -12.30 17.09
N GLU A 153 -1.27 -12.63 18.01
CA GLU A 153 -1.61 -14.02 18.33
C GLU A 153 -2.33 -14.71 17.17
N LEU A 154 -3.25 -14.02 16.47
CA LEU A 154 -3.90 -14.56 15.27
C LEU A 154 -2.89 -14.85 14.16
N LEU A 155 -1.95 -13.94 13.91
CA LEU A 155 -0.87 -14.13 12.94
C LEU A 155 0.01 -15.32 13.34
N ALA A 156 0.39 -15.40 14.63
CA ALA A 156 1.15 -16.53 15.16
C ALA A 156 0.41 -17.87 14.99
N LEU A 157 -0.90 -17.92 15.24
CA LEU A 157 -1.73 -19.10 15.04
C LEU A 157 -1.82 -19.53 13.56
N LEU A 158 -1.75 -18.57 12.64
CA LEU A 158 -1.75 -18.84 11.20
C LEU A 158 -0.34 -19.14 10.65
N SER A 159 0.68 -19.08 11.51
CA SER A 159 2.11 -19.15 11.17
C SER A 159 2.55 -18.05 10.21
N GLU A 160 1.95 -16.87 10.32
CA GLU A 160 2.32 -15.68 9.58
C GLU A 160 3.30 -14.81 10.40
N PRO A 161 4.23 -14.08 9.76
CA PRO A 161 5.01 -13.07 10.44
C PRO A 161 4.09 -12.06 11.15
N ILE A 162 4.49 -11.61 12.35
CA ILE A 162 3.71 -10.65 13.14
C ILE A 162 3.87 -9.26 12.50
N TYR A 163 3.15 -9.01 11.41
CA TYR A 163 3.17 -7.75 10.66
C TYR A 163 2.55 -6.58 11.43
N SER A 164 1.65 -6.88 12.37
CA SER A 164 0.87 -5.87 13.08
C SER A 164 0.45 -6.36 14.46
N PHE A 165 0.22 -5.40 15.34
CA PHE A 165 -0.40 -5.54 16.64
C PHE A 165 -1.73 -4.80 16.65
N GLY A 166 -2.64 -5.17 17.54
CA GLY A 166 -3.91 -4.47 17.72
C GLY A 166 -5.01 -5.41 18.18
N LYS A 167 -6.23 -4.87 18.29
CA LYS A 167 -7.41 -5.61 18.72
C LYS A 167 -8.38 -5.78 17.56
N LEU A 168 -8.69 -7.03 17.24
CA LEU A 168 -9.66 -7.42 16.23
C LEU A 168 -11.00 -7.79 16.87
N ASN A 169 -12.07 -7.22 16.34
CA ASN A 169 -13.45 -7.69 16.51
C ASN A 169 -13.95 -8.27 15.18
N LEU A 170 -14.62 -9.42 15.26
CA LEU A 170 -15.22 -10.09 14.11
C LEU A 170 -16.63 -10.55 14.46
N ASN A 171 -17.61 -10.14 13.65
CA ASN A 171 -18.96 -10.70 13.67
C ASN A 171 -19.22 -11.36 12.32
N ALA A 172 -19.47 -12.66 12.28
CA ALA A 172 -19.72 -13.36 11.04
C ALA A 172 -20.94 -14.28 11.16
N LYS A 173 -21.82 -14.25 10.15
CA LYS A 173 -22.95 -15.17 10.03
C LYS A 173 -22.93 -15.80 8.66
N LEU A 174 -22.42 -17.03 8.58
CA LEU A 174 -22.19 -17.74 7.34
C LEU A 174 -23.10 -18.96 7.24
N ILE A 175 -23.71 -19.16 6.08
CA ILE A 175 -24.58 -20.29 5.78
C ILE A 175 -24.09 -20.95 4.49
N LYS A 176 -23.97 -22.27 4.50
CA LYS A 176 -23.58 -23.04 3.33
C LYS A 176 -24.74 -23.16 2.34
N ASN A 177 -24.51 -22.74 1.10
CA ASN A 177 -25.48 -22.77 0.02
C ASN A 177 -25.54 -24.12 -0.70
N SER A 178 -26.47 -24.26 -1.64
CA SER A 178 -26.69 -25.50 -2.42
C SER A 178 -25.49 -25.91 -3.28
N SER A 179 -24.63 -24.95 -3.65
CA SER A 179 -23.39 -25.15 -4.41
C SER A 179 -22.19 -25.42 -3.51
N ASN A 180 -22.40 -25.70 -2.23
CA ASN A 180 -21.38 -26.05 -1.25
C ASN A 180 -20.42 -24.90 -0.86
N PHE A 181 -20.72 -23.65 -1.23
CA PHE A 181 -20.02 -22.44 -0.78
C PHE A 181 -20.70 -21.82 0.43
N PHE A 182 -19.98 -20.99 1.20
CA PHE A 182 -20.58 -20.19 2.26
C PHE A 182 -21.06 -18.85 1.71
N ASN A 183 -22.22 -18.39 2.18
CA ASN A 183 -22.73 -17.05 1.93
C ASN A 183 -23.04 -16.38 3.26
N GLY A 184 -22.96 -15.05 3.31
CA GLY A 184 -23.41 -14.27 4.46
C GLY A 184 -22.55 -13.05 4.73
N ASP A 185 -22.94 -12.31 5.77
CA ASP A 185 -22.29 -11.05 6.11
C ASP A 185 -21.26 -11.26 7.23
N PHE A 186 -20.17 -10.51 7.15
CA PHE A 186 -19.22 -10.41 8.23
C PHE A 186 -18.64 -8.99 8.38
N LEU A 187 -18.59 -8.52 9.62
CA LEU A 187 -18.00 -7.25 10.02
C LEU A 187 -16.63 -7.52 10.63
N PHE A 188 -15.63 -6.83 10.11
CA PHE A 188 -14.25 -6.88 10.59
C PHE A 188 -13.85 -5.49 11.08
N ASP A 189 -13.39 -5.38 12.31
CA ASP A 189 -13.09 -4.09 12.96
C ASP A 189 -11.79 -4.20 13.78
N ILE A 190 -10.73 -3.52 13.33
CA ILE A 190 -9.45 -3.41 14.01
C ILE A 190 -9.35 -2.04 14.67
N ASN A 191 -9.06 -2.06 15.97
CA ASN A 191 -8.76 -0.88 16.77
C ASN A 191 -7.34 -0.92 17.30
N ASP A 192 -6.75 0.27 17.43
CA ASP A 192 -5.39 0.49 17.96
C ASP A 192 -4.33 -0.34 17.22
N GLY A 193 -4.51 -0.47 15.90
CA GLY A 193 -3.58 -1.16 15.03
C GLY A 193 -2.23 -0.47 15.00
N LYS A 194 -1.15 -1.24 15.06
CA LYS A 194 0.23 -0.74 14.96
C LYS A 194 1.06 -1.69 14.12
N ILE A 195 1.69 -1.17 13.08
CA ILE A 195 2.59 -1.96 12.23
C ILE A 195 3.85 -2.35 13.00
N ASN A 196 4.27 -3.59 12.84
CA ASN A 196 5.57 -4.08 13.28
C ASN A 196 6.62 -3.75 12.21
N ASN A 197 7.19 -2.54 12.31
CA ASN A 197 8.11 -2.03 11.31
C ASN A 197 9.31 -2.96 11.06
N GLU A 198 9.88 -3.58 12.09
CA GLU A 198 11.03 -4.47 11.96
C GLU A 198 10.72 -5.69 11.07
N ILE A 199 9.56 -6.31 11.31
CA ILE A 199 9.11 -7.46 10.52
C ILE A 199 8.75 -7.04 9.11
N VAL A 200 7.98 -5.96 8.92
CA VAL A 200 7.62 -5.47 7.59
C VAL A 200 8.85 -5.09 6.77
N GLN A 201 9.83 -4.41 7.39
CA GLN A 201 11.07 -4.05 6.72
C GLN A 201 11.86 -5.29 6.28
N LYS A 202 11.94 -6.32 7.14
CA LYS A 202 12.62 -7.57 6.83
C LYS A 202 11.95 -8.32 5.67
N GLU A 203 10.62 -8.43 5.68
CA GLU A 203 9.87 -9.23 4.72
C GLU A 203 9.72 -8.53 3.35
N PHE A 204 9.59 -7.20 3.33
CA PHE A 204 9.29 -6.45 2.10
C PHE A 204 10.43 -5.54 1.62
N ASN A 205 11.57 -5.53 2.32
CA ASN A 205 12.70 -4.63 2.05
C ASN A 205 12.24 -3.15 1.93
N PHE A 206 11.31 -2.77 2.80
CA PHE A 206 10.64 -1.48 2.78
C PHE A 206 11.02 -0.67 4.03
N PRO A 207 11.73 0.46 3.90
CA PRO A 207 12.18 1.22 5.07
C PRO A 207 11.01 1.88 5.78
N ILE A 208 10.86 1.60 7.09
CA ILE A 208 9.86 2.25 7.95
C ILE A 208 10.47 2.56 9.33
N LYS A 209 10.83 3.82 9.57
CA LYS A 209 11.33 4.33 10.84
C LYS A 209 10.20 4.91 11.67
N GLN A 210 9.25 5.59 11.03
CA GLN A 210 8.13 6.18 11.75
C GLN A 210 7.15 5.11 12.25
N THR A 211 6.58 5.30 13.44
CA THR A 211 5.50 4.42 13.92
C THR A 211 4.27 4.62 13.04
N ILE A 212 3.73 3.53 12.49
CA ILE A 212 2.47 3.54 11.73
C ILE A 212 1.36 2.94 12.58
N THR A 213 0.35 3.74 12.88
CA THR A 213 -0.87 3.30 13.56
C THR A 213 -2.06 3.35 12.62
N TYR A 214 -3.04 2.48 12.82
CA TYR A 214 -4.24 2.44 12.00
C TYR A 214 -5.46 1.88 12.73
N ASN A 215 -6.64 2.30 12.27
CA ASN A 215 -7.92 1.67 12.55
C ASN A 215 -8.54 1.24 11.24
N LEU A 216 -9.16 0.06 11.19
CA LEU A 216 -9.75 -0.49 9.98
C LEU A 216 -11.14 -1.03 10.28
N LYS A 217 -12.12 -0.61 9.50
CA LYS A 217 -13.46 -1.19 9.51
C LYS A 217 -13.79 -1.70 8.12
N SER A 218 -14.21 -2.95 8.03
CA SER A 218 -14.65 -3.59 6.78
C SER A 218 -16.03 -4.23 6.97
N LEU A 219 -16.98 -3.81 6.14
CA LEU A 219 -18.27 -4.47 6.00
C LEU A 219 -18.18 -5.40 4.80
N ASN A 220 -18.34 -6.69 5.04
CA ASN A 220 -18.09 -7.70 4.02
C ASN A 220 -19.30 -8.60 3.83
N LYS A 221 -19.47 -9.08 2.61
CA LYS A 221 -20.45 -10.09 2.23
C LYS A 221 -19.77 -11.15 1.40
N LEU A 222 -19.89 -12.40 1.83
CA LEU A 222 -19.46 -13.55 1.07
C LEU A 222 -20.62 -14.03 0.18
N GLU A 223 -20.39 -14.12 -1.11
CA GLU A 223 -21.33 -14.62 -2.11
C GLU A 223 -20.63 -15.64 -3.02
N ASN A 224 -20.85 -16.93 -2.75
CA ASN A 224 -20.16 -18.03 -3.42
C ASN A 224 -18.63 -17.94 -3.27
N THR A 225 -17.93 -17.52 -4.33
CA THR A 225 -16.48 -17.34 -4.38
C THR A 225 -16.07 -15.89 -4.14
N ASN A 226 -17.01 -14.94 -4.14
CA ASN A 226 -16.73 -13.52 -4.07
C ASN A 226 -16.85 -12.99 -2.64
N VAL A 227 -15.87 -12.19 -2.23
CA VAL A 227 -15.97 -11.32 -1.06
C VAL A 227 -16.22 -9.89 -1.56
N LEU A 228 -17.40 -9.37 -1.28
CA LEU A 228 -17.80 -7.99 -1.53
C LEU A 228 -17.53 -7.18 -0.27
N SER A 229 -16.75 -6.10 -0.33
CA SER A 229 -16.34 -5.35 0.85
C SER A 229 -16.44 -3.84 0.66
N ASP A 230 -16.84 -3.15 1.72
CA ASP A 230 -16.62 -1.71 1.90
C ASP A 230 -15.63 -1.51 3.06
N ILE A 231 -14.43 -1.00 2.74
CA ILE A 231 -13.32 -0.80 3.68
C ILE A 231 -13.15 0.67 3.96
N LYS A 232 -12.96 0.99 5.24
CA LYS A 232 -12.49 2.28 5.74
C LYS A 232 -11.26 2.07 6.61
N LEU A 233 -10.12 2.53 6.12
CA LEU A 233 -8.84 2.52 6.82
C LEU A 233 -8.46 3.96 7.16
N ILE A 234 -8.23 4.23 8.44
CA ILE A 234 -7.69 5.49 8.94
C ILE A 234 -6.31 5.19 9.50
N SER A 235 -5.27 5.83 8.99
CA SER A 235 -3.90 5.61 9.47
C SER A 235 -3.15 6.90 9.71
N SER A 236 -2.01 6.80 10.38
CA SER A 236 -1.08 7.91 10.59
C SER A 236 -0.34 8.35 9.32
N LEU A 237 -0.53 7.67 8.18
CA LEU A 237 0.06 8.00 6.88
C LEU A 237 -0.97 8.56 5.89
N ALA A 238 -2.10 7.88 5.79
CA ALA A 238 -3.17 8.18 4.85
C ALA A 238 -4.47 7.51 5.27
N ASN A 239 -5.59 8.10 4.88
CA ASN A 239 -6.88 7.44 4.95
C ASN A 239 -7.17 6.79 3.60
N LEU A 240 -7.76 5.60 3.62
CA LEU A 240 -8.15 4.84 2.44
C LEU A 240 -9.59 4.36 2.62
N ASP A 241 -10.47 4.82 1.74
CA ASP A 241 -11.81 4.29 1.60
C ASP A 241 -11.87 3.46 0.31
N MET A 242 -12.20 2.17 0.40
CA MET A 242 -12.46 1.32 -0.75
C MET A 242 -13.93 0.93 -0.74
N LYS A 243 -14.65 1.26 -1.81
CA LYS A 243 -16.05 0.84 -1.97
C LYS A 243 -16.12 -0.25 -3.02
N ASN A 244 -17.14 -1.09 -2.91
CA ASN A 244 -17.41 -2.15 -3.88
C ASN A 244 -16.17 -3.00 -4.18
N LEU A 245 -15.33 -3.29 -3.18
CA LEU A 245 -14.19 -4.17 -3.35
C LEU A 245 -14.71 -5.58 -3.60
N ILE A 246 -14.31 -6.18 -4.71
CA ILE A 246 -14.63 -7.55 -5.07
C ILE A 246 -13.32 -8.33 -5.07
N ILE A 247 -13.27 -9.39 -4.28
CA ILE A 247 -12.18 -10.38 -4.30
C ILE A 247 -12.79 -11.73 -4.67
N ASP A 248 -12.38 -12.30 -5.79
CA ASP A 248 -12.73 -13.69 -6.12
C ASP A 248 -11.71 -14.63 -5.47
N LEU A 249 -12.16 -15.47 -4.53
CA LEU A 249 -11.33 -16.39 -3.76
C LEU A 249 -10.72 -17.53 -4.60
N VAL A 250 -11.24 -17.78 -5.80
CA VAL A 250 -10.77 -18.82 -6.73
C VAL A 250 -9.78 -18.24 -7.73
N THR A 251 -10.17 -17.20 -8.47
CA THR A 251 -9.29 -16.59 -9.48
C THR A 251 -8.21 -15.71 -8.87
N LYS A 252 -8.44 -15.23 -7.63
CA LYS A 252 -7.63 -14.24 -6.90
C LYS A 252 -7.67 -12.85 -7.54
N ASP A 253 -8.66 -12.59 -8.37
CA ASP A 253 -8.87 -11.29 -8.98
C ASP A 253 -9.39 -10.30 -7.94
N ILE A 254 -8.99 -9.04 -8.07
CA ILE A 254 -9.35 -7.94 -7.18
C ILE A 254 -9.81 -6.77 -8.02
N SER A 255 -10.96 -6.20 -7.72
CA SER A 255 -11.43 -4.94 -8.32
C SER A 255 -12.06 -4.03 -7.28
N SER A 256 -11.75 -2.74 -7.29
CA SER A 256 -12.39 -1.77 -6.39
C SER A 256 -12.23 -0.34 -6.89
N ASN A 257 -13.17 0.52 -6.52
CA ASN A 257 -12.94 1.96 -6.53
C ASN A 257 -12.40 2.42 -5.17
N TYR A 258 -11.41 3.30 -5.17
CA TYR A 258 -10.77 3.80 -3.97
C TYR A 258 -10.76 5.33 -3.89
N PHE A 259 -10.75 5.84 -2.66
CA PHE A 259 -10.43 7.21 -2.30
C PHE A 259 -9.27 7.19 -1.31
N LEU A 260 -8.16 7.81 -1.68
CA LEU A 260 -6.95 7.95 -0.88
C LEU A 260 -6.81 9.41 -0.45
N ASP A 261 -6.64 9.65 0.84
CA ASP A 261 -6.47 10.97 1.44
C ASP A 261 -5.20 11.02 2.28
N ILE A 262 -4.15 11.60 1.71
CA ILE A 262 -2.88 11.88 2.38
C ILE A 262 -2.98 13.30 2.93
N LEU A 263 -3.28 13.42 4.22
CA LEU A 263 -3.48 14.71 4.89
C LEU A 263 -2.20 15.57 4.93
N ASN A 264 -1.04 14.94 4.88
CA ASN A 264 0.24 15.63 4.86
C ASN A 264 1.29 14.80 4.10
N LEU A 265 1.70 15.28 2.94
CA LEU A 265 2.72 14.65 2.09
C LEU A 265 4.10 14.52 2.76
N ARG A 266 4.37 15.25 3.85
CA ARG A 266 5.57 15.04 4.67
C ARG A 266 5.60 13.66 5.34
N GLN A 267 4.45 13.06 5.59
CA GLN A 267 4.36 11.73 6.23
C GLN A 267 4.83 10.60 5.31
N ILE A 268 4.97 10.85 4.00
CA ILE A 268 5.45 9.84 3.04
C ILE A 268 6.90 10.06 2.61
N GLU A 269 7.57 11.10 3.14
CA GLU A 269 8.96 11.47 2.77
C GLU A 269 9.92 10.29 2.90
N GLU A 270 9.77 9.47 3.94
CA GLU A 270 10.59 8.28 4.15
C GLU A 270 10.50 7.25 3.00
N PHE A 271 9.35 7.14 2.35
CA PHE A 271 9.13 6.14 1.30
C PHE A 271 9.63 6.59 -0.07
N ILE A 272 9.62 7.90 -0.32
CA ILE A 272 10.00 8.48 -1.63
C ILE A 272 11.33 9.22 -1.60
N ASN A 273 11.95 9.41 -0.42
CA ASN A 273 13.17 10.19 -0.17
C ASN A 273 13.10 11.64 -0.70
N ILE A 274 11.89 12.20 -0.74
CA ILE A 274 11.63 13.57 -1.18
C ILE A 274 10.64 14.19 -0.20
N ALA A 275 11.08 15.30 0.39
CA ALA A 275 10.26 16.20 1.15
C ALA A 275 9.20 16.86 0.25
N LEU A 276 7.92 16.53 0.46
CA LEU A 276 6.80 17.13 -0.26
C LEU A 276 5.90 17.95 0.69
N ASN A 277 5.38 19.07 0.20
CA ASN A 277 4.49 19.94 0.98
C ASN A 277 3.03 19.78 0.53
N GLY A 278 2.10 19.97 1.46
CA GLY A 278 0.65 19.96 1.19
C GLY A 278 -0.01 18.61 1.47
N ASP A 279 -1.24 18.47 0.99
CA ASP A 279 -2.07 17.27 1.04
C ASP A 279 -2.25 16.67 -0.37
N LEU A 280 -2.76 15.44 -0.44
CA LEU A 280 -3.09 14.79 -1.71
C LEU A 280 -4.32 13.92 -1.57
N LYS A 281 -5.30 14.14 -2.46
CA LYS A 281 -6.54 13.36 -2.53
C LYS A 281 -6.70 12.73 -3.90
N VAL A 282 -6.75 11.41 -3.92
CA VAL A 282 -6.85 10.62 -5.16
C VAL A 282 -8.15 9.83 -5.15
N VAL A 283 -8.91 9.90 -6.24
CA VAL A 283 -10.05 9.01 -6.51
C VAL A 283 -9.69 8.16 -7.71
N GLY A 284 -9.81 6.84 -7.60
CA GLY A 284 -9.39 5.96 -8.68
C GLY A 284 -9.93 4.54 -8.60
N ASN A 285 -9.41 3.67 -9.46
CA ASN A 285 -9.76 2.26 -9.50
C ASN A 285 -8.51 1.39 -9.40
N ILE A 286 -8.64 0.24 -8.75
CA ILE A 286 -7.66 -0.83 -8.74
C ILE A 286 -8.29 -2.07 -9.38
N ASN A 287 -7.56 -2.69 -10.31
CA ASN A 287 -7.92 -3.96 -10.93
C ASN A 287 -6.67 -4.83 -11.00
N LYS A 288 -6.71 -5.99 -10.34
CA LYS A 288 -5.64 -6.99 -10.37
C LYS A 288 -6.23 -8.30 -10.84
N ASN A 289 -5.56 -8.94 -11.80
CA ASN A 289 -5.80 -10.33 -12.14
C ASN A 289 -4.48 -11.11 -12.10
N GLN A 290 -4.49 -12.37 -12.51
CA GLN A 290 -3.29 -13.22 -12.50
C GLN A 290 -2.12 -12.71 -13.37
N LYS A 291 -2.39 -11.85 -14.35
CA LYS A 291 -1.41 -11.38 -15.33
C LYS A 291 -1.02 -9.92 -15.15
N THR A 292 -1.96 -9.09 -14.73
CA THR A 292 -1.82 -7.63 -14.79
C THR A 292 -2.34 -6.96 -13.53
N LEU A 293 -1.64 -5.91 -13.10
CA LEU A 293 -2.10 -4.92 -12.14
C LEU A 293 -2.36 -3.60 -12.87
N LYS A 294 -3.57 -3.05 -12.73
CA LYS A 294 -3.91 -1.71 -13.19
C LYS A 294 -4.41 -0.88 -12.01
N ILE A 295 -3.80 0.28 -11.80
CA ILE A 295 -4.26 1.29 -10.86
C ILE A 295 -4.39 2.60 -11.63
N ASP A 296 -5.57 3.21 -11.63
CA ASP A 296 -5.76 4.55 -12.16
C ASP A 296 -6.22 5.50 -11.06
N GLY A 297 -6.10 6.80 -11.30
CA GLY A 297 -6.55 7.79 -10.34
C GLY A 297 -6.54 9.21 -10.87
N ASN A 298 -7.38 10.04 -10.27
CA ASN A 298 -7.53 11.45 -10.55
C ASN A 298 -7.34 12.26 -9.26
N SER A 299 -6.69 13.40 -9.37
CA SER A 299 -6.43 14.31 -8.25
C SER A 299 -6.42 15.75 -8.73
N ASN A 300 -6.76 16.69 -7.84
CA ASN A 300 -6.45 18.10 -8.05
C ASN A 300 -5.08 18.38 -7.41
N ILE A 301 -4.12 18.88 -8.20
CA ILE A 301 -2.76 19.14 -7.75
C ILE A 301 -2.34 20.51 -8.30
N ALA A 302 -1.87 21.40 -7.43
CA ALA A 302 -1.40 22.73 -7.81
C ALA A 302 -2.41 23.52 -8.66
N ASP A 303 -3.69 23.48 -8.30
CA ASP A 303 -4.85 24.02 -9.04
C ASP A 303 -5.13 23.37 -10.41
N GLY A 304 -4.31 22.41 -10.84
CA GLY A 304 -4.51 21.63 -12.04
C GLY A 304 -5.22 20.30 -11.76
N VAL A 305 -5.53 19.59 -12.85
CA VAL A 305 -6.13 18.25 -12.83
C VAL A 305 -5.09 17.22 -13.23
N ALA A 306 -4.75 16.32 -12.31
CA ALA A 306 -3.85 15.21 -12.52
C ALA A 306 -4.65 13.92 -12.77
N ASN A 307 -4.22 13.13 -13.75
CA ASN A 307 -4.73 11.80 -14.03
C ASN A 307 -3.54 10.87 -14.20
N PHE A 308 -3.57 9.68 -13.62
CA PHE A 308 -2.53 8.68 -13.82
C PHE A 308 -3.09 7.29 -14.09
N VAL A 309 -2.28 6.47 -14.75
CA VAL A 309 -2.49 5.04 -14.93
C VAL A 309 -1.17 4.33 -14.67
N LEU A 310 -1.13 3.48 -13.67
CA LEU A 310 -0.11 2.46 -13.48
C LEU A 310 -0.62 1.16 -14.10
N LEU A 311 0.06 0.70 -15.14
CA LEU A 311 -0.14 -0.63 -15.72
C LEU A 311 1.13 -1.45 -15.52
N ASP A 312 1.04 -2.41 -14.61
CA ASP A 312 2.16 -3.18 -14.08
C ASP A 312 3.26 -2.25 -13.56
N ASP A 313 4.34 -2.10 -14.33
CA ASP A 313 5.49 -1.26 -13.97
C ASP A 313 5.46 0.12 -14.64
N ASN A 314 4.53 0.38 -15.55
CA ASN A 314 4.50 1.61 -16.35
C ASN A 314 3.49 2.61 -15.78
N LEU A 315 4.00 3.75 -15.32
CA LEU A 315 3.23 4.88 -14.85
C LEU A 315 3.11 5.94 -15.95
N ASP A 316 1.91 6.13 -16.45
CA ASP A 316 1.53 7.28 -17.27
C ASP A 316 0.88 8.34 -16.37
N LEU A 317 1.40 9.56 -16.37
CA LEU A 317 0.88 10.68 -15.58
C LEU A 317 0.67 11.90 -16.47
N LYS A 318 -0.53 12.48 -16.38
CA LYS A 318 -0.91 13.72 -17.05
C LYS A 318 -1.39 14.74 -16.04
N LEU A 319 -0.80 15.94 -16.07
CA LEU A 319 -1.24 17.09 -15.30
C LEU A 319 -1.66 18.18 -16.28
N LYS A 320 -2.87 18.69 -16.14
CA LYS A 320 -3.39 19.77 -16.97
C LYS A 320 -3.65 21.02 -16.16
N ASP A 321 -3.29 22.14 -16.76
CA ASP A 321 -3.57 23.48 -16.29
C ASP A 321 -3.11 23.79 -14.84
N ALA A 322 -1.97 23.25 -14.42
CA ALA A 322 -1.42 23.46 -13.08
C ALA A 322 -0.67 24.80 -12.97
N ASN A 323 -0.78 25.44 -11.81
CA ASN A 323 0.05 26.59 -11.46
C ASN A 323 1.46 26.13 -11.06
N SER A 324 2.48 26.59 -11.78
CA SER A 324 3.86 26.14 -11.54
C SER A 324 4.44 26.61 -10.20
N LEU A 325 4.00 27.74 -9.63
CA LEU A 325 4.44 28.14 -8.28
C LEU A 325 3.94 27.17 -7.21
N LYS A 326 2.65 26.80 -7.31
CA LYS A 326 2.06 25.81 -6.40
C LYS A 326 2.71 24.44 -6.57
N LEU A 327 3.04 24.06 -7.80
CA LEU A 327 3.76 22.82 -8.05
C LEU A 327 5.17 22.83 -7.45
N LEU A 328 5.92 23.93 -7.62
CA LEU A 328 7.24 24.10 -6.99
C LEU A 328 7.15 24.07 -5.46
N TYR A 329 6.11 24.69 -4.87
CA TYR A 329 5.83 24.61 -3.45
C TYR A 329 5.61 23.16 -2.98
N ILE A 330 4.76 22.39 -3.68
CA ILE A 330 4.51 20.97 -3.37
C ILE A 330 5.81 20.16 -3.46
N LEU A 331 6.64 20.41 -4.48
CA LEU A 331 7.95 19.78 -4.66
C LEU A 331 9.03 20.28 -3.68
N ASN A 332 8.66 21.16 -2.74
CA ASN A 332 9.57 21.78 -1.78
C ASN A 332 10.77 22.46 -2.46
N LYS A 333 10.50 23.22 -3.53
CA LYS A 333 11.47 24.01 -4.29
C LYS A 333 11.14 25.50 -4.24
N ASP A 334 12.16 26.31 -4.51
CA ASP A 334 12.00 27.75 -4.64
C ASP A 334 11.01 28.07 -5.76
N GLN A 335 10.12 29.01 -5.50
CA GLN A 335 9.06 29.42 -6.42
C GLN A 335 9.60 30.47 -7.39
N PHE A 336 10.43 30.03 -8.34
CA PHE A 336 11.18 30.94 -9.23
C PHE A 336 10.51 31.22 -10.57
N PHE A 337 9.44 30.50 -10.92
CA PHE A 337 8.77 30.62 -12.21
C PHE A 337 7.27 30.43 -12.06
N ASN A 338 6.49 31.35 -12.61
CA ASN A 338 5.04 31.35 -12.57
C ASN A 338 4.49 31.15 -13.98
N SER A 339 3.59 30.19 -14.15
CA SER A 339 3.00 29.83 -15.44
C SER A 339 1.79 28.93 -15.26
N ASN A 340 1.02 28.80 -16.32
CA ASN A 340 0.14 27.66 -16.50
C ASN A 340 0.94 26.50 -17.13
N LEU A 341 0.91 25.32 -16.52
CA LEU A 341 1.74 24.17 -16.86
C LEU A 341 0.88 22.94 -17.17
N SER A 342 1.18 22.26 -18.28
CA SER A 342 0.72 20.90 -18.54
C SER A 342 1.91 19.95 -18.62
N LEU A 343 1.75 18.74 -18.11
CA LEU A 343 2.77 17.69 -18.11
C LEU A 343 2.16 16.40 -18.64
N ASP A 344 2.87 15.71 -19.52
CA ASP A 344 2.60 14.34 -19.96
C ASP A 344 3.89 13.53 -19.76
N SER A 345 3.82 12.48 -18.95
CA SER A 345 4.98 11.66 -18.64
C SER A 345 4.65 10.18 -18.69
N ASN A 346 5.64 9.40 -19.14
CA ASN A 346 5.64 7.95 -19.07
C ASN A 346 6.90 7.51 -18.32
N TYR A 347 6.75 6.65 -17.31
CA TYR A 347 7.88 6.22 -16.48
C TYR A 347 7.71 4.76 -16.06
N ASN A 348 8.72 3.94 -16.33
CA ASN A 348 8.76 2.57 -15.87
C ASN A 348 9.46 2.51 -14.50
N ILE A 349 8.75 2.08 -13.45
CA ILE A 349 9.22 2.14 -12.06
C ILE A 349 10.36 1.15 -11.76
N ILE A 350 10.42 0.03 -12.49
CA ILE A 350 11.43 -1.02 -12.29
C ILE A 350 12.72 -0.68 -13.02
N SER A 351 12.65 -0.40 -14.32
CA SER A 351 13.81 0.01 -15.11
C SER A 351 14.27 1.44 -14.80
N LYS A 352 13.40 2.27 -14.21
CA LYS A 352 13.63 3.67 -13.86
C LYS A 352 13.91 4.55 -15.08
N ILE A 353 13.30 4.23 -16.22
CA ILE A 353 13.43 4.95 -17.48
C ILE A 353 12.09 5.59 -17.82
N GLY A 354 12.12 6.80 -18.37
CA GLY A 354 10.91 7.48 -18.78
C GLY A 354 11.14 8.75 -19.59
N ASN A 355 10.06 9.40 -19.98
CA ASN A 355 10.08 10.73 -20.60
C ASN A 355 9.08 11.64 -19.90
N ILE A 356 9.38 12.94 -19.89
CA ILE A 356 8.49 14.00 -19.40
C ILE A 356 8.44 15.07 -20.47
N ASN A 357 7.23 15.39 -20.93
CA ASN A 357 6.96 16.52 -21.80
C ASN A 357 6.16 17.55 -21.01
N ILE A 358 6.69 18.77 -20.90
CA ILE A 358 6.05 19.87 -20.19
C ILE A 358 5.73 20.96 -21.19
N GLU A 359 4.49 21.44 -21.18
CA GLU A 359 4.06 22.63 -21.87
C GLU A 359 3.83 23.76 -20.87
N VAL A 360 4.30 24.94 -21.22
CA VAL A 360 4.22 26.15 -20.40
C VAL A 360 3.46 27.21 -21.19
N LYS A 361 2.54 27.92 -20.53
CA LYS A 361 1.83 29.08 -21.08
C LYS A 361 1.90 30.26 -20.13
N ASN A 362 2.05 31.46 -20.69
CA ASN A 362 2.11 32.72 -19.95
C ASN A 362 3.12 32.66 -18.79
N GLY A 363 4.34 32.21 -19.09
CA GLY A 363 5.39 32.00 -18.12
C GLY A 363 6.15 33.29 -17.80
N ASN A 364 6.42 33.56 -16.53
CA ASN A 364 7.24 34.69 -16.09
C ASN A 364 8.16 34.27 -14.94
N PHE A 365 9.39 34.77 -14.93
CA PHE A 365 10.31 34.54 -13.81
C PHE A 365 9.91 35.39 -12.60
N ILE A 366 10.09 34.85 -11.40
CA ILE A 366 10.00 35.60 -10.15
C ILE A 366 11.38 36.11 -9.79
N LYS A 367 11.45 37.38 -9.37
CA LYS A 367 12.69 38.01 -8.94
C LYS A 367 13.31 37.23 -7.78
N ASN A 368 14.54 36.77 -7.96
CA ASN A 368 15.33 36.05 -6.97
C ASN A 368 16.84 36.34 -7.18
N ASN A 369 17.70 35.72 -6.37
CA ASN A 369 19.15 35.92 -6.47
C ASN A 369 19.74 35.51 -7.84
N PHE A 370 19.16 34.50 -8.51
CA PHE A 370 19.59 34.09 -9.84
C PHE A 370 19.25 35.17 -10.89
N ILE A 371 18.01 35.65 -10.90
CA ILE A 371 17.58 36.72 -11.80
C ILE A 371 18.34 38.02 -11.52
N GLN A 372 18.63 38.34 -10.25
CA GLN A 372 19.40 39.52 -9.88
C GLN A 372 20.83 39.45 -10.42
N LYS A 373 21.52 38.31 -10.29
CA LYS A 373 22.86 38.13 -10.85
C LYS A 373 22.87 38.35 -12.36
N ILE A 374 21.90 37.81 -13.08
CA ILE A 374 21.79 38.03 -14.52
C ILE A 374 21.60 39.51 -14.84
N GLU A 375 20.73 40.21 -14.11
CA GLU A 375 20.52 41.65 -14.27
C GLU A 375 21.79 42.45 -13.97
N ASP A 376 22.58 42.07 -12.97
CA ASP A 376 23.80 42.79 -12.61
C ASP A 376 24.82 42.80 -13.76
N PHE A 377 24.97 41.68 -14.47
CA PHE A 377 25.87 41.54 -15.62
C PHE A 377 25.30 42.07 -16.93
N THR A 378 24.00 41.88 -17.18
CA THR A 378 23.38 42.19 -18.48
C THR A 378 22.65 43.54 -18.52
N LYS A 379 22.30 44.07 -17.34
CA LYS A 379 21.33 45.17 -17.14
C LYS A 379 19.93 44.86 -17.66
N ILE A 380 19.59 43.58 -17.82
CA ILE A 380 18.30 43.10 -18.29
C ILE A 380 17.59 42.35 -17.17
N ASP A 381 16.37 42.77 -16.86
CA ASP A 381 15.52 42.12 -15.87
C ASP A 381 14.63 41.05 -16.52
N LEU A 382 15.02 39.79 -16.42
CA LEU A 382 14.25 38.66 -16.97
C LEU A 382 12.85 38.52 -16.36
N SER A 383 12.62 39.04 -15.14
CA SER A 383 11.31 38.92 -14.49
C SER A 383 10.22 39.79 -15.11
N LYS A 384 10.60 40.75 -15.97
CA LYS A 384 9.67 41.61 -16.71
C LYS A 384 9.16 40.98 -18.00
N GLU A 385 9.79 39.90 -18.45
CA GLU A 385 9.38 39.20 -19.67
C GLU A 385 8.27 38.18 -19.39
N ILE A 386 7.30 38.12 -20.30
CA ILE A 386 6.24 37.11 -20.30
C ILE A 386 6.44 36.24 -21.55
N PHE A 387 6.76 34.97 -21.32
CA PHE A 387 6.86 33.95 -22.36
C PHE A 387 5.47 33.42 -22.67
N GLU A 388 5.01 33.62 -23.91
CA GLU A 388 3.67 33.22 -24.36
C GLU A 388 3.52 31.69 -24.34
N SER A 389 4.57 30.98 -24.74
CA SER A 389 4.61 29.53 -24.77
C SER A 389 6.00 28.97 -24.44
N GLY A 390 6.04 27.71 -24.04
CA GLY A 390 7.29 26.99 -23.88
C GLY A 390 7.13 25.48 -23.79
N THR A 391 8.21 24.77 -24.05
CA THR A 391 8.30 23.32 -23.95
C THR A 391 9.54 22.87 -23.20
N ILE A 392 9.41 21.80 -22.41
CA ILE A 392 10.52 21.09 -21.79
C ILE A 392 10.34 19.61 -22.08
N ASN A 393 11.24 19.03 -22.87
CA ASN A 393 11.23 17.61 -23.21
C ASN A 393 12.39 16.96 -22.48
N SER A 394 12.10 16.00 -21.60
CA SER A 394 13.08 15.38 -20.73
C SER A 394 13.08 13.87 -20.87
N LYS A 395 14.27 13.27 -20.92
CA LYS A 395 14.47 11.82 -20.81
C LYS A 395 15.04 11.52 -19.42
N ILE A 396 14.42 10.58 -18.74
CA ILE A 396 14.88 10.03 -17.46
C ILE A 396 15.59 8.72 -17.74
N ASP A 397 16.81 8.62 -17.22
CA ASP A 397 17.59 7.39 -17.19
C ASP A 397 18.10 7.18 -15.77
N ASN A 398 17.34 6.39 -15.00
CA ASN A 398 17.53 6.18 -13.57
C ASN A 398 17.46 7.49 -12.77
N LYS A 399 18.61 8.00 -12.33
CA LYS A 399 18.72 9.25 -11.55
C LYS A 399 19.33 10.39 -12.37
N LYS A 400 19.39 10.22 -13.69
CA LYS A 400 19.87 11.23 -14.62
C LYS A 400 18.70 11.75 -15.44
N ILE A 401 18.68 13.06 -15.67
CA ILE A 401 17.70 13.71 -16.53
C ILE A 401 18.44 14.48 -17.61
N TYR A 402 18.02 14.28 -18.85
CA TYR A 402 18.48 15.04 -20.02
C TYR A 402 17.31 15.83 -20.56
N SER A 403 17.42 17.15 -20.65
CA SER A 403 16.31 18.02 -20.97
C SER A 403 16.65 19.01 -22.09
N ASN A 404 15.69 19.20 -22.99
CA ASN A 404 15.68 20.28 -23.96
C ASN A 404 14.58 21.27 -23.56
N LEU A 405 14.92 22.56 -23.48
CA LEU A 405 14.01 23.63 -23.08
C LEU A 405 13.91 24.66 -24.20
N ASN A 406 12.70 25.16 -24.44
CA ASN A 406 12.43 26.27 -25.33
C ASN A 406 11.30 27.14 -24.75
N LEU A 407 11.58 28.37 -24.37
CA LEU A 407 10.58 29.37 -23.98
C LEU A 407 10.57 30.47 -25.03
N THR A 408 9.39 30.93 -25.45
CA THR A 408 9.24 31.91 -26.52
C THR A 408 8.21 32.99 -26.20
N SER A 409 8.52 34.22 -26.60
CA SER A 409 7.61 35.35 -26.73
C SER A 409 7.78 36.00 -28.11
N LYS A 410 7.03 37.08 -28.40
CA LYS A 410 7.14 37.83 -29.68
C LYS A 410 8.54 38.33 -30.00
N LYS A 411 9.37 38.62 -28.99
CA LYS A 411 10.69 39.24 -29.20
C LYS A 411 11.80 38.58 -28.39
N SER A 412 11.49 37.46 -27.77
CA SER A 412 12.34 36.83 -26.77
C SER A 412 12.31 35.32 -26.89
N ASP A 413 13.45 34.68 -26.72
CA ASP A 413 13.54 33.24 -26.58
C ASP A 413 14.63 32.82 -25.59
N ILE A 414 14.35 31.76 -24.84
CA ILE A 414 15.33 31.06 -24.01
C ILE A 414 15.37 29.62 -24.46
N LYS A 415 16.56 29.13 -24.80
CA LYS A 415 16.77 27.76 -25.26
C LYS A 415 17.81 27.08 -24.40
N SER A 416 17.62 25.79 -24.17
CA SER A 416 18.67 24.91 -23.69
C SER A 416 18.62 23.61 -24.46
N LYS A 417 19.80 23.12 -24.84
CA LYS A 417 19.97 21.79 -25.44
C LYS A 417 20.80 20.93 -24.52
N ASP A 418 20.38 19.69 -24.37
CA ASP A 418 21.11 18.66 -23.62
C ASP A 418 21.43 19.09 -22.18
N SER A 419 20.52 19.84 -21.53
CA SER A 419 20.63 20.13 -20.09
C SER A 419 20.71 18.82 -19.32
N PHE A 420 21.63 18.73 -18.38
CA PHE A 420 21.90 17.52 -17.63
C PHE A 420 21.73 17.73 -16.13
N ILE A 421 21.03 16.81 -15.47
CA ILE A 421 20.94 16.71 -14.02
C ILE A 421 21.30 15.28 -13.61
N ASP A 422 22.15 15.12 -12.61
CA ASP A 422 22.45 13.83 -11.98
C ASP A 422 22.16 13.89 -10.48
N PHE A 423 21.04 13.28 -10.07
CA PHE A 423 20.62 13.23 -8.68
C PHE A 423 21.51 12.34 -7.80
N ASN A 424 22.32 11.42 -8.37
CA ASN A 424 23.29 10.68 -7.55
C ASN A 424 24.45 11.57 -7.12
N LYS A 425 24.91 12.42 -8.04
CA LYS A 425 26.04 13.33 -7.80
C LYS A 425 25.59 14.68 -7.24
N ASN A 426 24.28 14.94 -7.19
CA ASN A 426 23.69 16.24 -6.87
C ASN A 426 24.24 17.36 -7.76
N ILE A 427 24.38 17.09 -9.07
CA ILE A 427 24.94 18.07 -10.03
C ILE A 427 23.96 18.50 -11.10
N ILE A 428 24.18 19.69 -11.62
CA ILE A 428 23.55 20.26 -12.80
C ILE A 428 24.62 20.75 -13.78
N ASP A 429 24.37 20.55 -15.07
CA ASP A 429 25.14 21.14 -16.18
C ASP A 429 24.15 21.57 -17.26
N THR A 430 23.93 22.88 -17.37
CA THR A 430 23.01 23.43 -18.38
C THR A 430 23.51 24.77 -18.89
N LYS A 431 23.31 25.00 -20.19
CA LYS A 431 23.54 26.27 -20.86
C LYS A 431 22.22 26.82 -21.39
N LEU A 432 21.81 27.95 -20.85
CA LEU A 432 20.67 28.72 -21.33
C LEU A 432 21.15 29.76 -22.33
N ASP A 433 20.79 29.60 -23.60
CA ASP A 433 20.96 30.61 -24.64
C ASP A 433 19.76 31.56 -24.59
N ILE A 434 20.02 32.84 -24.36
CA ILE A 434 18.99 33.86 -24.11
C ILE A 434 19.07 34.93 -25.19
N ASN A 435 17.94 35.21 -25.83
CA ASN A 435 17.77 36.32 -26.75
C ASN A 435 16.58 37.14 -26.27
N LEU A 436 16.81 38.38 -25.84
CA LEU A 436 15.76 39.30 -25.40
C LEU A 436 15.82 40.59 -26.20
N ASN A 437 14.84 40.83 -27.08
CA ASN A 437 14.81 42.02 -27.92
C ASN A 437 16.14 42.25 -28.70
N LYS A 438 16.74 41.18 -29.24
CA LYS A 438 18.06 41.16 -29.91
C LYS A 438 19.27 41.36 -28.99
N ASN A 439 19.09 41.26 -27.67
CA ASN A 439 20.19 41.19 -26.72
C ASN A 439 20.48 39.71 -26.48
N ILE A 440 21.62 39.25 -26.99
CA ILE A 440 22.02 37.84 -26.98
C ILE A 440 23.09 37.63 -25.92
N PHE A 441 22.88 36.68 -25.03
CA PHE A 441 23.84 36.26 -24.01
C PHE A 441 23.53 34.81 -23.61
N SER A 442 24.44 34.17 -22.86
CA SER A 442 24.16 32.84 -22.33
C SER A 442 24.45 32.75 -20.83
N VAL A 443 23.76 31.82 -20.16
CA VAL A 443 23.94 31.56 -18.74
C VAL A 443 24.21 30.08 -18.57
N LYS A 444 25.34 29.73 -17.94
CA LYS A 444 25.63 28.36 -17.52
C LYS A 444 25.31 28.17 -16.05
N LEU A 445 24.67 27.05 -15.74
CA LEU A 445 24.51 26.53 -14.39
C LEU A 445 25.31 25.23 -14.29
N GLU A 446 26.32 25.23 -13.43
CA GLU A 446 27.26 24.13 -13.24
C GLU A 446 27.34 23.74 -11.76
N ASP A 447 27.96 22.59 -11.47
CA ASP A 447 28.23 22.08 -10.13
C ASP A 447 26.95 21.70 -9.35
N ASP A 448 26.76 22.20 -8.12
CA ASP A 448 25.72 21.74 -7.20
C ASP A 448 24.29 22.05 -7.67
N LEU A 449 23.40 21.04 -7.68
CA LEU A 449 22.01 21.19 -8.13
C LEU A 449 21.18 22.17 -7.27
N ASN A 450 21.44 22.26 -5.96
CA ASN A 450 20.67 23.11 -5.06
C ASN A 450 21.25 24.53 -4.96
N LYS A 451 22.56 24.70 -5.23
CA LYS A 451 23.26 25.98 -5.24
C LYS A 451 24.21 26.04 -6.44
N PRO A 452 23.69 26.12 -7.67
CA PRO A 452 24.52 26.07 -8.86
C PRO A 452 25.46 27.26 -8.94
N LYS A 453 26.64 27.00 -9.51
CA LYS A 453 27.53 28.05 -9.96
C LYS A 453 26.91 28.70 -11.20
N ILE A 454 26.73 30.01 -11.15
CA ILE A 454 26.10 30.79 -12.22
C ILE A 454 27.18 31.55 -12.97
N ILE A 455 27.34 31.26 -14.26
CA ILE A 455 28.29 31.94 -15.15
C ILE A 455 27.50 32.63 -16.25
N VAL A 456 27.64 33.96 -16.37
CA VAL A 456 26.96 34.75 -17.39
C VAL A 456 27.96 35.14 -18.48
N ASP A 457 27.75 34.65 -19.70
CA ASP A 457 28.54 35.01 -20.88
C ASP A 457 27.83 36.13 -21.65
N VAL A 458 28.44 37.31 -21.61
CA VAL A 458 27.93 38.55 -22.22
C VAL A 458 28.73 38.99 -23.45
N GLN A 459 29.60 38.13 -24.01
CA GLN A 459 30.46 38.51 -25.13
C GLN A 459 29.64 39.02 -26.32
N ASP A 460 28.64 38.25 -26.76
CA ASP A 460 27.74 38.63 -27.86
C ASP A 460 26.87 39.84 -27.53
N LEU A 461 26.53 40.04 -26.25
CA LEU A 461 25.76 41.19 -25.80
C LEU A 461 26.57 42.48 -25.97
N ILE A 462 27.82 42.48 -25.50
CA ILE A 462 28.72 43.63 -25.59
C ILE A 462 28.98 43.96 -27.06
N LYS A 463 29.27 42.96 -27.90
CA LYS A 463 29.46 43.13 -29.34
C LYS A 463 28.25 43.81 -29.99
N ASN A 464 27.04 43.30 -29.75
CA ASN A 464 25.80 43.88 -30.28
C ASN A 464 25.55 45.33 -29.82
N ILE A 465 25.86 45.65 -28.56
CA ILE A 465 25.71 47.02 -28.03
C ILE A 465 26.71 47.97 -28.69
N LEU A 466 27.96 47.54 -28.84
CA LEU A 466 29.02 48.33 -29.48
C LEU A 466 28.69 48.58 -30.96
N GLU A 467 28.30 47.56 -31.71
CA GLU A 467 27.90 47.70 -33.12
C GLU A 467 26.75 48.71 -33.29
N LYS A 468 25.68 48.59 -32.49
CA LYS A 468 24.54 49.54 -32.54
C LYS A 468 24.95 50.97 -32.22
N LYS A 469 25.86 51.17 -31.25
CA LYS A 469 26.37 52.51 -30.91
C LYS A 469 27.22 53.05 -32.06
N LEU A 470 28.16 52.26 -32.58
CA LEU A 470 29.01 52.64 -33.70
C LEU A 470 28.19 52.99 -34.93
N ASP A 471 27.16 52.21 -35.28
CA ASP A 471 26.25 52.53 -36.38
C ASP A 471 25.52 53.86 -36.20
N LYS A 472 25.08 54.15 -34.97
CA LYS A 472 24.45 55.44 -34.65
C LYS A 472 25.42 56.61 -34.77
N TYR A 473 26.69 56.43 -34.44
CA TYR A 473 27.72 57.46 -34.60
C TYR A 473 28.12 57.63 -36.07
N ILE A 474 28.36 56.53 -36.80
CA ILE A 474 28.69 56.55 -38.23
C ILE A 474 27.60 57.26 -39.03
N ASN A 475 26.32 57.01 -38.73
CA ASN A 475 25.19 57.63 -39.43
C ASN A 475 24.99 59.13 -39.10
N LYS A 476 25.73 59.68 -38.12
CA LYS A 476 25.64 61.07 -37.68
C LYS A 476 26.94 61.86 -37.87
N GLU A 477 27.98 61.20 -38.35
CA GLU A 477 29.29 61.79 -38.56
C GLU A 477 29.42 62.18 -40.03
N ASP A 478 29.93 63.39 -40.28
CA ASP A 478 30.11 63.92 -41.63
C ASP A 478 31.58 63.88 -42.08
N ASP A 479 32.51 63.63 -41.16
CA ASP A 479 33.94 63.51 -41.42
C ASP A 479 34.29 62.10 -41.93
N ALA A 480 34.67 62.02 -43.21
CA ALA A 480 35.02 60.78 -43.89
C ALA A 480 36.14 60.00 -43.21
N GLN A 481 37.15 60.67 -42.64
CA GLN A 481 38.27 59.99 -41.95
C GLN A 481 37.82 59.37 -40.63
N LYS A 482 36.92 60.05 -39.90
CA LYS A 482 36.33 59.50 -38.67
C LYS A 482 35.38 58.34 -38.96
N ILE A 483 34.60 58.41 -40.03
CA ILE A 483 33.74 57.30 -40.47
C ILE A 483 34.58 56.06 -40.77
N GLU A 484 35.71 56.23 -41.48
CA GLU A 484 36.62 55.13 -41.81
C GLU A 484 37.26 54.52 -40.55
N LEU A 485 37.70 55.36 -39.60
CA LEU A 485 38.20 54.91 -38.30
C LEU A 485 37.14 54.12 -37.51
N LEU A 486 35.90 54.62 -37.45
CA LEU A 486 34.79 53.97 -36.75
C LEU A 486 34.40 52.63 -37.39
N LYS A 487 34.47 52.52 -38.73
CA LYS A 487 34.30 51.25 -39.45
C LYS A 487 35.44 50.28 -39.15
N GLY A 488 36.68 50.77 -39.06
CA GLY A 488 37.83 49.97 -38.63
C GLY A 488 37.65 49.42 -37.23
N ILE A 489 37.24 50.25 -36.27
CA ILE A 489 36.91 49.82 -34.90
C ILE A 489 35.76 48.80 -34.90
N LYS A 490 34.72 49.01 -35.71
CA LYS A 490 33.61 48.06 -35.85
C LYS A 490 34.08 46.68 -36.35
N SER A 491 35.09 46.62 -37.20
CA SER A 491 35.63 45.36 -37.74
C SER A 491 36.45 44.53 -36.73
N LEU A 492 36.82 45.12 -35.57
CA LEU A 492 37.59 44.44 -34.52
C LEU A 492 36.72 43.57 -33.59
N PHE A 493 35.40 43.70 -33.67
CA PHE A 493 34.44 42.98 -32.85
C PHE A 493 33.59 42.11 -33.75
#